data_AF-A0A251RVZ9-F1
#
_entry.id   AF-A0A251RVZ9-F1
#
_cell.length_a   1.000
_cell.length_b   1.000
_cell.length_c   1.000
_cell.angle_alpha   90.00
_cell.angle_beta   90.00
_cell.angle_gamma   90.00
#
_symmetry.space_group_name_H-M   'P 1'
#
loop_
_entity.id
_entity.type
_entity.pdbx_description
1 polymer ?
#
loop_
_entity_poly.entity_id
_entity_poly.type
_entity_poly.pdbx_seq_one_letter_code
_entity_poly.pdbx_strand_id
1 'polypeptide(L)'
;MTLLPSSAGGDDDNRTPPPSLDSQPITSSSSSTSIPPGPVKLTARSCLYELCAQSHWNRPVFDCCNQQGPDNQRSFTYKASIEMKEGSESTLAIECIGKPQFSKKTAADSAAEGILWYLVHLGYPKTPNRRKK
;
A
#
# COMPACT_ATOMS: atom_id res chain seq x y z
N MET A 1 32.48 -62.65 3.89
CA MET A 1 33.02 -62.65 5.26
C MET A 1 32.65 -61.31 5.90
N THR A 2 31.58 -61.29 6.69
CA THR A 2 31.45 -60.70 8.07
C THR A 2 32.48 -59.63 8.49
N LEU A 3 32.16 -58.47 9.13
CA LEU A 3 31.08 -58.10 10.07
C LEU A 3 31.04 -56.55 10.33
N LEU A 4 29.86 -56.03 10.67
CA LEU A 4 29.62 -54.80 11.48
C LEU A 4 29.86 -55.08 12.98
N PRO A 5 30.03 -54.06 13.88
CA PRO A 5 28.90 -53.51 14.68
C PRO A 5 28.98 -51.97 14.89
N SER A 6 27.88 -51.19 14.85
CA SER A 6 26.79 -50.97 15.84
C SER A 6 27.07 -50.05 17.03
N SER A 7 26.31 -48.95 17.10
CA SER A 7 25.54 -48.41 18.26
C SER A 7 25.23 -46.93 18.00
N ALA A 8 24.16 -46.30 18.47
CA ALA A 8 22.90 -46.59 19.16
C ALA A 8 22.35 -45.16 19.43
N GLY A 9 21.06 -44.85 19.52
CA GLY A 9 19.88 -45.69 19.60
C GLY A 9 18.66 -44.87 19.18
N GLY A 10 17.49 -45.42 19.48
CA GLY A 10 16.22 -44.75 19.33
C GLY A 10 15.29 -45.06 20.49
N ASP A 11 14.24 -44.26 20.56
CA ASP A 11 12.89 -44.53 21.05
C ASP A 11 12.07 -43.29 20.60
N ASP A 12 11.03 -43.38 19.79
CA ASP A 12 9.76 -44.14 19.79
C ASP A 12 8.58 -43.29 20.29
N ASP A 13 7.55 -43.36 19.47
CA ASP A 13 6.13 -43.21 19.77
C ASP A 13 5.37 -41.88 19.55
N ASN A 14 4.35 -42.09 18.71
CA ASN A 14 2.98 -41.56 18.79
C ASN A 14 2.55 -40.32 17.96
N ARG A 15 1.84 -40.69 16.87
CA ARG A 15 0.60 -40.12 16.33
C ARG A 15 0.11 -38.79 16.92
N THR A 16 -0.26 -37.86 16.05
CA THR A 16 -1.62 -37.28 15.91
C THR A 16 -1.65 -36.27 14.75
N PRO A 17 -2.54 -36.41 13.74
CA PRO A 17 -2.89 -35.34 12.82
C PRO A 17 -4.09 -34.51 13.36
N PRO A 18 -4.40 -33.36 12.74
CA PRO A 18 -4.23 -32.00 13.24
C PRO A 18 -5.36 -31.50 14.17
N PRO A 19 -5.22 -30.29 14.74
CA PRO A 19 -6.36 -29.38 14.84
C PRO A 19 -6.10 -28.09 14.05
N SER A 20 -7.06 -27.74 13.22
CA SER A 20 -7.27 -26.41 12.66
C SER A 20 -7.21 -25.36 13.77
N LEU A 21 -6.36 -24.33 13.61
CA LEU A 21 -6.49 -23.11 14.40
C LEU A 21 -6.41 -21.89 13.47
N ASP A 22 -7.62 -21.46 13.13
CA ASP A 22 -8.05 -20.07 13.07
C ASP A 22 -7.32 -19.11 12.13
N SER A 23 -8.05 -18.76 11.08
CA SER A 23 -8.07 -17.47 10.43
C SER A 23 -7.98 -16.31 11.42
N GLN A 24 -6.78 -15.88 11.77
CA GLN A 24 -6.57 -14.53 12.28
C GLN A 24 -6.17 -13.64 11.09
N PRO A 25 -7.03 -12.70 10.65
CA PRO A 25 -6.60 -11.67 9.72
C PRO A 25 -5.42 -10.95 10.38
N ILE A 26 -4.35 -10.69 9.63
CA ILE A 26 -3.42 -9.64 10.03
C ILE A 26 -4.20 -8.34 10.04
N THR A 27 -4.83 -8.08 11.17
CA THR A 27 -5.49 -6.84 11.52
C THR A 27 -4.52 -5.76 11.15
N SER A 28 -4.98 -4.91 10.23
CA SER A 28 -4.34 -3.65 9.93
C SER A 28 -3.98 -3.02 11.27
N SER A 29 -2.69 -3.00 11.59
CA SER A 29 -2.16 -2.20 12.68
C SER A 29 -2.28 -0.75 12.22
N SER A 30 -3.51 -0.27 12.20
CA SER A 30 -3.83 1.13 12.37
C SER A 30 -3.24 1.47 13.72
N SER A 31 -1.99 1.91 13.70
CA SER A 31 -1.38 2.60 14.82
C SER A 31 -2.23 3.84 15.03
N SER A 32 -3.27 3.71 15.85
CA SER A 32 -4.02 4.82 16.42
C SER A 32 -3.11 5.51 17.42
N THR A 33 -2.01 6.09 16.92
CA THR A 33 -1.25 7.06 17.67
C THR A 33 -2.20 8.23 17.85
N SER A 34 -2.63 8.46 19.09
CA SER A 34 -3.29 9.69 19.50
C SER A 34 -2.29 10.85 19.30
N ILE A 35 -2.18 11.35 18.07
CA ILE A 35 -1.32 12.49 17.75
C ILE A 35 -2.09 13.73 18.23
N PRO A 36 -1.51 14.57 19.11
CA PRO A 36 -2.10 15.86 19.46
C PRO A 36 -2.30 16.71 18.19
N PRO A 37 -3.28 17.62 18.13
CA PRO A 37 -3.53 18.47 16.97
C PRO A 37 -2.42 19.53 16.82
N GLY A 38 -1.22 19.08 16.46
CA GLY A 38 -0.16 19.89 15.89
C GLY A 38 -0.24 19.83 14.36
N PRO A 39 0.50 20.69 13.65
CA PRO A 39 0.57 20.67 12.19
C PRO A 39 1.10 19.31 11.71
N VAL A 40 0.20 18.41 11.32
CA VAL A 40 0.57 17.13 10.73
C VAL A 40 1.19 17.40 9.37
N LYS A 41 2.45 16.97 9.18
CA LYS A 41 3.08 17.00 7.85
C LYS A 41 2.23 16.11 6.94
N LEU A 42 1.51 16.73 6.00
CA LEU A 42 0.68 15.98 5.05
C LEU A 42 1.61 15.17 4.13
N THR A 43 1.38 13.86 4.05
CA THR A 43 2.10 13.00 3.10
C THR A 43 1.45 13.08 1.73
N ALA A 44 2.18 12.77 0.66
CA ALA A 44 1.64 12.76 -0.70
C ALA A 44 0.38 11.88 -0.82
N ARG A 45 0.35 10.74 -0.14
CA ARG A 45 -0.87 9.93 -0.03
C ARG A 45 -2.05 10.70 0.58
N SER A 46 -1.85 11.35 1.72
CA SER A 46 -2.91 12.08 2.42
C SER A 46 -3.44 13.22 1.55
N CYS A 47 -2.55 13.97 0.90
CA CYS A 47 -2.92 15.02 -0.05
C CYS A 47 -3.74 14.47 -1.22
N LEU A 48 -3.36 13.32 -1.77
CA LEU A 48 -4.11 12.70 -2.87
C LEU A 48 -5.50 12.24 -2.42
N TYR A 49 -5.63 11.66 -1.21
CA TYR A 49 -6.94 11.31 -0.63
C TYR A 49 -7.83 12.55 -0.46
N GLU A 50 -7.28 13.62 0.09
CA GLU A 50 -8.01 14.86 0.32
C GLU A 50 -8.46 15.48 -1.01
N LEU A 51 -7.58 15.52 -2.01
CA LEU A 51 -7.91 16.03 -3.33
C LEU A 51 -9.03 15.24 -4.00
N CYS A 52 -8.99 13.91 -3.93
CA CYS A 52 -10.06 13.05 -4.43
C CYS A 52 -11.38 13.31 -3.67
N ALA A 53 -11.33 13.48 -2.35
CA ALA A 53 -12.51 13.77 -1.54
C ALA A 53 -13.12 15.16 -1.87
N GLN A 54 -12.28 16.19 -2.01
CA GLN A 54 -12.70 17.54 -2.40
C GLN A 54 -13.29 17.59 -3.82
N SER A 55 -12.80 16.73 -4.72
CA SER A 55 -13.24 16.66 -6.11
C SER A 55 -14.37 15.66 -6.33
N HIS A 56 -14.86 15.00 -5.28
CA HIS A 56 -15.87 13.94 -5.34
C HIS A 56 -15.51 12.77 -6.28
N TRP A 57 -14.22 12.45 -6.34
CA TRP A 57 -13.70 11.32 -7.12
C TRP A 57 -13.66 10.04 -6.29
N ASN A 58 -13.47 8.92 -6.99
CA ASN A 58 -13.24 7.64 -6.34
C ASN A 58 -11.96 7.66 -5.50
N ARG A 59 -11.93 6.81 -4.48
CA ARG A 59 -10.80 6.69 -3.56
C ARG A 59 -9.56 6.21 -4.32
N PRO A 60 -8.37 6.83 -4.14
CA PRO A 60 -7.14 6.35 -4.76
C PRO A 60 -6.81 4.93 -4.30
N VAL A 61 -6.45 4.08 -5.26
CA VAL A 61 -6.03 2.70 -5.07
C VAL A 61 -4.51 2.63 -5.14
N PHE A 62 -3.92 1.80 -4.27
CA PHE A 62 -2.48 1.64 -4.17
C PHE A 62 -2.11 0.16 -4.19
N ASP A 63 -1.42 -0.27 -5.23
CA ASP A 63 -1.01 -1.65 -5.43
C ASP A 63 0.51 -1.80 -5.29
N CYS A 64 0.96 -2.80 -4.52
CA CYS A 64 2.37 -3.14 -4.43
C CYS A 64 2.76 -4.03 -5.63
N CYS A 65 3.40 -3.46 -6.64
CA CYS A 65 3.68 -4.18 -7.88
C CYS A 65 4.94 -5.04 -7.82
N ASN A 66 5.97 -4.60 -7.09
CA ASN A 66 7.24 -5.33 -6.99
C ASN A 66 7.75 -5.36 -5.56
N GLN A 67 8.22 -6.54 -5.16
CA GLN A 67 8.99 -6.78 -3.94
C GLN A 67 10.27 -7.50 -4.35
N GLN A 68 11.35 -6.75 -4.54
CA GLN A 68 12.59 -7.29 -5.08
C GLN A 68 13.70 -7.27 -4.03
N GLY A 69 14.52 -8.31 -4.02
CA GLY A 69 15.73 -8.40 -3.22
C GLY A 69 15.62 -9.37 -2.05
N PRO A 70 16.76 -9.72 -1.43
CA PRO A 70 16.79 -10.50 -0.21
C PRO A 70 16.07 -9.74 0.92
N ASP A 71 15.57 -10.46 1.94
CA ASP A 71 14.72 -9.89 3.00
C ASP A 71 15.30 -8.64 3.68
N ASN A 72 16.63 -8.55 3.75
CA ASN A 72 17.37 -7.44 4.35
C ASN A 72 17.64 -6.25 3.40
N GLN A 73 17.38 -6.36 2.09
CA GLN A 73 17.55 -5.29 1.09
C GLN A 73 16.34 -5.18 0.17
N ARG A 74 15.16 -5.58 0.67
CA ARG A 74 13.96 -5.61 -0.14
C ARG A 74 13.53 -4.19 -0.52
N SER A 75 13.39 -3.95 -1.82
CA SER A 75 12.78 -2.74 -2.37
C SER A 75 11.34 -3.01 -2.77
N PHE A 76 10.52 -1.97 -2.62
CA PHE A 76 9.09 -1.96 -2.88
C PHE A 76 8.80 -0.92 -3.94
N THR A 77 8.01 -1.32 -4.94
CA THR A 77 7.46 -0.40 -5.94
C THR A 77 5.94 -0.43 -5.84
N TYR A 78 5.33 0.74 -5.78
CA TYR A 78 3.88 0.89 -5.72
C TYR A 78 3.36 1.56 -6.98
N LYS A 79 2.17 1.14 -7.41
CA LYS A 79 1.34 1.87 -8.36
C LYS A 79 0.22 2.56 -7.59
N ALA A 80 -0.01 3.83 -7.87
CA ALA A 80 -1.20 4.55 -7.46
C ALA A 80 -2.11 4.69 -8.68
N SER A 81 -3.41 4.57 -8.47
CA SER A 81 -4.43 4.78 -9.51
C SER A 81 -5.59 5.60 -8.95
N ILE A 82 -6.08 6.55 -9.75
CA ILE A 82 -7.31 7.30 -9.47
C ILE A 82 -8.22 7.27 -10.69
N GLU A 83 -9.51 7.40 -10.42
CA GLU A 83 -10.53 7.50 -11.46
C GLU A 83 -11.31 8.79 -11.24
N MET A 84 -11.32 9.66 -12.25
CA MET A 84 -12.05 10.93 -12.22
C MET A 84 -13.06 11.00 -13.37
N LYS A 85 -14.20 11.62 -13.10
CA LYS A 85 -15.24 11.86 -14.10
C LYS A 85 -14.98 13.20 -14.79
N GLU A 86 -14.65 13.16 -16.07
CA GLU A 86 -14.49 14.34 -16.91
C GLU A 86 -15.78 14.55 -17.71
N GLY A 87 -16.72 15.30 -17.12
CA GLY A 87 -18.05 15.50 -17.70
C GLY A 87 -19.02 14.35 -17.41
N SER A 88 -20.09 14.25 -18.22
CA SER A 88 -21.18 13.29 -18.02
C SER A 88 -20.83 11.87 -18.48
N GLU A 89 -20.04 11.73 -19.54
CA GLU A 89 -19.88 10.45 -20.26
C GLU A 89 -18.44 9.92 -20.29
N SER A 90 -17.45 10.69 -19.81
CA SER A 90 -16.04 10.29 -19.90
C SER A 90 -15.43 10.12 -18.51
N THR A 91 -14.78 8.97 -18.32
CA THR A 91 -14.04 8.65 -17.10
C THR A 91 -12.57 8.57 -17.46
N LEU A 92 -11.74 9.39 -16.81
CA LEU A 92 -10.30 9.39 -16.98
C LEU A 92 -9.66 8.67 -15.80
N ALA A 93 -8.98 7.56 -16.10
CA ALA A 93 -8.15 6.84 -15.15
C ALA A 93 -6.70 7.32 -15.25
N ILE A 94 -6.13 7.77 -14.12
CA ILE A 94 -4.73 8.18 -14.02
C ILE A 94 -4.01 7.14 -13.19
N GLU A 95 -2.94 6.59 -13.73
CA GLU A 95 -2.08 5.65 -13.03
C GLU A 95 -0.65 6.18 -12.98
N CYS A 96 0.02 5.99 -11.85
CA CYS A 96 1.44 6.33 -11.71
C CYS A 96 2.17 5.24 -10.93
N ILE A 97 3.31 4.81 -11.46
CA ILE A 97 4.21 3.89 -10.78
C ILE A 97 5.31 4.71 -10.10
N GLY A 98 5.39 4.60 -8.78
CA GLY A 98 6.38 5.28 -7.97
C GLY A 98 7.78 4.72 -8.15
N LYS A 99 8.79 5.41 -7.60
CA LYS A 99 10.16 4.90 -7.59
C LYS A 99 10.28 3.69 -6.66
N PRO A 100 11.20 2.74 -6.92
CA PRO A 100 11.54 1.70 -5.95
C PRO A 100 12.06 2.34 -4.66
N GLN A 101 11.53 1.89 -3.51
CA GLN A 101 11.91 2.40 -2.20
C GLN A 101 12.09 1.26 -1.20
N PHE A 102 12.94 1.46 -0.19
CA PHE A 102 13.16 0.47 0.87
C PHE A 102 12.00 0.35 1.87
N SER A 103 10.96 1.17 1.75
CA SER A 103 9.76 1.08 2.57
C SER A 103 8.49 1.15 1.73
N LYS A 104 7.49 0.35 2.09
CA LYS A 104 6.16 0.37 1.45
C LYS A 104 5.50 1.75 1.53
N LYS A 105 5.68 2.44 2.65
CA LYS A 105 5.12 3.78 2.89
C LYS A 105 5.70 4.79 1.90
N THR A 106 7.02 4.89 1.81
CA THR A 106 7.68 5.84 0.90
C THR A 106 7.48 5.48 -0.57
N ALA A 107 7.40 4.18 -0.90
CA ALA A 107 7.05 3.73 -2.26
C ALA A 107 5.66 4.24 -2.66
N ALA A 108 4.67 4.09 -1.78
CA ALA A 108 3.31 4.54 -2.02
C ALA A 108 3.19 6.08 -2.05
N ASP A 109 3.92 6.80 -1.18
CA ASP A 109 3.98 8.27 -1.25
C ASP A 109 4.64 8.74 -2.57
N SER A 110 5.69 8.08 -3.05
CA SER A 110 6.31 8.41 -4.34
C SER A 110 5.36 8.21 -5.52
N ALA A 111 4.53 7.16 -5.50
CA ALA A 111 3.51 6.94 -6.52
C ALA A 111 2.40 8.02 -6.46
N ALA A 112 1.96 8.39 -5.24
CA ALA A 112 0.98 9.45 -5.03
C ALA A 112 1.49 10.81 -5.51
N GLU A 113 2.76 11.12 -5.28
CA GLU A 113 3.41 12.35 -5.72
C GLU A 113 3.34 12.52 -7.24
N GLY A 114 3.55 11.45 -8.01
CA GLY A 114 3.44 11.49 -9.47
C GLY A 114 2.02 11.81 -9.95
N ILE A 115 0.99 11.25 -9.30
CA ILE A 115 -0.41 11.60 -9.60
C ILE A 115 -0.69 13.06 -9.25
N LEU A 116 -0.30 13.50 -8.06
CA LEU A 116 -0.50 14.89 -7.63
C LEU A 116 0.15 15.88 -8.59
N TRP A 117 1.39 15.60 -9.00
CA TRP A 117 2.10 16.40 -9.98
C TRP A 117 1.30 16.50 -11.28
N TYR A 118 0.81 15.37 -11.80
CA TYR A 118 0.01 15.35 -13.02
C TYR A 118 -1.31 16.13 -12.87
N LEU A 119 -2.02 15.95 -11.76
CA LEU A 119 -3.28 16.66 -11.47
C LEU A 119 -3.08 18.18 -11.39
N VAL A 120 -2.00 18.64 -10.77
CA VAL A 120 -1.66 20.06 -10.73
C VAL A 120 -1.41 20.61 -12.14
N HIS A 121 -0.74 19.84 -13.01
CA HIS A 121 -0.52 20.22 -14.40
C HIS A 121 -1.82 20.23 -15.24
N LEU A 122 -2.80 19.41 -14.86
CA LEU A 122 -4.16 19.46 -15.41
C LEU A 122 -5.02 20.61 -14.84
N GLY A 123 -4.50 21.37 -13.87
CA GLY A 123 -5.21 22.49 -13.24
C GLY A 123 -6.15 22.10 -12.11
N TYR A 124 -5.93 20.95 -11.46
CA TYR A 124 -6.64 20.54 -10.25
C TYR A 124 -5.92 20.97 -8.97
N PRO A 125 -6.65 21.29 -7.88
CA PRO A 125 -8.11 21.37 -7.80
C PRO A 125 -8.67 22.56 -8.58
N LYS A 126 -9.76 22.35 -9.34
CA LYS A 126 -10.49 23.43 -10.02
C LYS A 126 -11.15 24.29 -8.95
N THR A 127 -10.64 25.50 -8.72
CA THR A 127 -11.25 26.42 -7.74
C THR A 127 -12.71 26.66 -8.14
N PRO A 128 -13.70 26.40 -7.27
CA PRO A 128 -15.08 26.73 -7.59
C PRO A 128 -15.19 28.24 -7.65
N ASN A 129 -15.49 28.79 -8.84
CA ASN A 129 -15.84 30.19 -9.02
C ASN A 129 -17.07 30.49 -8.14
N ARG A 130 -16.82 30.97 -6.91
CA ARG A 130 -17.85 31.46 -5.99
C ARG A 130 -18.42 32.74 -6.59
N ARG A 131 -19.40 32.60 -7.48
CA ARG A 131 -20.17 33.73 -7.99
C ARG A 131 -20.81 34.42 -6.80
N LYS A 132 -20.32 35.63 -6.47
CA LYS A 132 -21.02 36.55 -5.58
C LYS A 132 -22.32 36.92 -6.29
N LYS A 133 -23.44 36.60 -5.65
CA LYS A 133 -24.77 37.09 -6.01
C LYS A 133 -25.01 38.41 -5.28
#